data_AF-A0A349VN52-F1
#
_entry.id   AF-A0A349VN52-F1
#
_cell.length_a   1.000
_cell.length_b   1.000
_cell.length_c   1.000
_cell.angle_alpha   90.00
_cell.angle_beta   90.00
_cell.angle_gamma   90.00
#
_symmetry.space_group_name_H-M   'P 1'
#
loop_
_entity.id
_entity.type
_entity.pdbx_description
1 polymer ?
#
loop_
_entity_poly.entity_id
_entity_poly.type
_entity_poly.pdbx_seq_one_letter_code
_entity_poly.pdbx_strand_id
1 'polypeptide(L)'
;MASRKGESSEMEEIESEKDDSGVGIWRTLDASANRSAEAVRVLEDILRFCLDDAFLSQEAKAIRHELAIIFSREDLQARIRLRDVLRDVGVSTTVAKTPPRTEIKHVVAANAARASQSIRSLEECSRLVVPAVTTAFEQLRYRIYTLEKAAMTTIISENRLADISLCVLLDVDRPKTEFKTLVGQLLAAGVNMIQLRDKKANTSLLCERTKTITQQARQYAESTTGKRCIVLVNDRADVAVAANADGVHLGETDLPVNLARKVCGHEFI
;
A
#
# COMPACT_ATOMS: atom_id res chain seq x y z
N MET A 1 -21.76 -67.55 20.56
CA MET A 1 -21.09 -66.34 21.08
C MET A 1 -19.75 -66.20 20.38
N ALA A 2 -19.68 -65.34 19.36
CA ALA A 2 -18.42 -64.83 18.81
C ALA A 2 -18.71 -63.37 18.40
N SER A 3 -17.84 -62.48 18.84
CA SER A 3 -18.10 -61.08 19.13
C SER A 3 -18.05 -60.21 17.87
N ARG A 4 -19.19 -59.67 17.43
CA ARG A 4 -19.25 -58.46 16.58
C ARG A 4 -19.04 -57.24 17.51
N LYS A 5 -17.79 -56.84 17.75
CA LYS A 5 -17.49 -55.65 18.56
C LYS A 5 -16.27 -54.84 18.07
N GLY A 6 -15.71 -55.17 16.89
CA GLY A 6 -14.52 -54.49 16.36
C GLY A 6 -14.81 -53.38 15.34
N GLU A 7 -15.78 -53.58 14.44
CA GLU A 7 -15.94 -52.69 13.27
C GLU A 7 -16.71 -51.38 13.57
N SER A 8 -17.55 -51.31 14.61
CA SER A 8 -18.24 -50.04 14.94
C SER A 8 -17.34 -49.04 15.65
N SER A 9 -16.30 -49.51 16.36
CA SER A 9 -15.36 -48.67 17.12
C SER A 9 -14.44 -47.89 16.19
N GLU A 10 -13.91 -48.53 15.14
CA GLU A 10 -13.03 -47.86 14.17
C GLU A 10 -13.79 -46.90 13.26
N MET A 11 -15.05 -47.20 12.89
CA MET A 11 -15.91 -46.27 12.16
C MET A 11 -16.38 -45.07 13.01
N GLU A 12 -16.70 -45.27 14.29
CA GLU A 12 -17.00 -44.17 15.23
C GLU A 12 -15.77 -43.29 15.51
N GLU A 13 -14.57 -43.87 15.63
CA GLU A 13 -13.33 -43.10 15.79
C GLU A 13 -13.01 -42.24 14.54
N ILE A 14 -13.18 -42.79 13.32
CA ILE A 14 -12.95 -42.06 12.05
C ILE A 14 -14.02 -40.99 11.79
N GLU A 15 -15.27 -41.20 12.20
CA GLU A 15 -16.31 -40.15 12.18
C GLU A 15 -16.03 -39.06 13.22
N SER A 16 -15.54 -39.41 14.42
CA SER A 16 -15.17 -38.44 15.46
C SER A 16 -13.94 -37.59 15.09
N GLU A 17 -12.94 -38.17 14.42
CA GLU A 17 -11.76 -37.44 13.92
C GLU A 17 -12.11 -36.50 12.75
N LYS A 18 -13.07 -36.89 11.90
CA LYS A 18 -13.61 -36.01 10.86
C LYS A 18 -14.39 -34.83 11.45
N ASP A 19 -15.15 -35.04 12.52
CA ASP A 19 -15.92 -33.99 13.19
C ASP A 19 -15.00 -32.99 13.91
N ASP A 20 -13.93 -33.46 14.56
CA ASP A 20 -12.95 -32.60 15.25
C ASP A 20 -12.12 -31.74 14.27
N SER A 21 -11.81 -32.28 13.08
CA SER A 21 -11.18 -31.51 12.01
C SER A 21 -12.05 -30.34 11.51
N GLY A 22 -13.37 -30.56 11.44
CA GLY A 22 -14.34 -29.53 11.05
C GLY A 22 -14.46 -28.42 12.10
N VAL A 23 -14.44 -28.77 13.38
CA VAL A 23 -14.45 -27.80 14.50
C VAL A 23 -13.24 -26.87 14.44
N GLY A 24 -12.05 -27.40 14.14
CA GLY A 24 -10.82 -26.61 13.97
C GLY A 24 -10.93 -25.56 12.85
N ILE A 25 -11.57 -25.89 11.72
CA ILE A 25 -11.80 -24.96 10.61
C ILE A 25 -12.73 -23.82 11.04
N TRP A 26 -13.82 -24.12 11.74
CA TRP A 26 -14.75 -23.11 12.24
C TRP A 26 -14.10 -22.16 13.26
N ARG A 27 -13.27 -22.67 14.17
CA ARG A 27 -12.48 -21.86 15.10
C ARG A 27 -11.49 -20.96 14.37
N THR A 28 -10.85 -21.49 13.31
CA THR A 28 -9.93 -20.71 12.46
C THR A 28 -10.64 -19.57 11.74
N LEU A 29 -11.85 -19.81 11.22
CA LEU A 29 -12.67 -18.77 10.61
C LEU A 29 -13.03 -17.67 11.60
N ASP A 30 -13.39 -18.03 12.84
CA ASP A 30 -13.72 -17.03 13.87
C ASP A 30 -12.52 -16.16 14.27
N ALA A 31 -11.39 -16.78 14.56
CA ALA A 31 -10.16 -16.06 14.91
C ALA A 31 -9.70 -15.15 13.76
N SER A 32 -9.78 -15.64 12.52
CA SER A 32 -9.37 -14.89 11.32
C SER A 32 -10.36 -13.76 10.96
N ALA A 33 -11.64 -13.90 11.31
CA ALA A 33 -12.64 -12.85 11.16
C ALA A 33 -12.35 -11.67 12.09
N ASN A 34 -12.05 -11.93 13.37
CA ASN A 34 -11.73 -10.88 14.33
C ASN A 34 -10.43 -10.16 13.96
N ARG A 35 -9.36 -10.90 13.64
CA ARG A 35 -8.05 -10.35 13.27
C ARG A 35 -8.11 -9.49 12.00
N SER A 36 -8.89 -9.89 10.99
CA SER A 36 -9.04 -9.09 9.76
C SER A 36 -9.81 -7.80 10.03
N ALA A 37 -10.93 -7.87 10.77
CA ALA A 37 -11.73 -6.69 11.10
C ALA A 37 -10.95 -5.66 11.93
N GLU A 38 -10.19 -6.10 12.93
CA GLU A 38 -9.33 -5.22 13.74
C GLU A 38 -8.22 -4.59 12.91
N ALA A 39 -7.54 -5.37 12.08
CA ALA A 39 -6.47 -4.88 11.22
C ALA A 39 -6.97 -3.80 10.25
N VAL A 40 -8.11 -4.03 9.60
CA VAL A 40 -8.73 -3.06 8.68
C VAL A 40 -9.22 -1.82 9.44
N ARG A 41 -9.70 -1.96 10.68
CA ARG A 41 -10.07 -0.80 11.51
C ARG A 41 -8.87 0.09 11.83
N VAL A 42 -7.72 -0.50 12.16
CA VAL A 42 -6.49 0.29 12.38
C VAL A 42 -6.07 0.99 11.09
N LEU A 43 -6.17 0.33 9.93
CA LEU A 43 -5.92 0.99 8.64
C LEU A 43 -6.87 2.18 8.41
N GLU A 44 -8.17 2.00 8.60
CA GLU A 44 -9.18 3.07 8.48
C GLU A 44 -8.84 4.28 9.37
N ASP A 45 -8.50 4.04 10.64
CA ASP A 45 -8.20 5.11 11.60
C ASP A 45 -6.89 5.85 11.23
N ILE A 46 -5.84 5.16 10.77
CA ILE A 46 -4.59 5.80 10.32
C ILE A 46 -4.82 6.63 9.05
N LEU A 47 -5.52 6.06 8.06
CA LEU A 47 -5.85 6.76 6.82
C LEU A 47 -6.68 8.03 7.10
N ARG A 48 -7.58 7.96 8.08
CA ARG A 48 -8.48 9.05 8.45
C ARG A 48 -7.83 10.15 9.27
N PHE A 49 -7.08 9.77 10.31
CA PHE A 49 -6.63 10.71 11.34
C PHE A 49 -5.15 11.07 11.25
N CYS A 50 -4.35 10.29 10.51
CA CYS A 50 -2.94 10.58 10.31
C CYS A 50 -2.64 11.07 8.89
N LEU A 51 -3.39 10.59 7.88
CA LEU A 51 -3.19 11.00 6.48
C LEU A 51 -4.30 11.93 5.96
N ASP A 52 -5.38 12.13 6.73
CA ASP A 52 -6.56 12.91 6.33
C ASP A 52 -7.10 12.54 4.92
N ASP A 53 -6.90 11.30 4.47
CA ASP A 53 -7.25 10.84 3.13
C ASP A 53 -8.67 10.25 3.14
N ALA A 54 -9.63 11.07 2.75
CA ALA A 54 -11.05 10.70 2.73
C ALA A 54 -11.34 9.52 1.79
N PHE A 55 -10.62 9.39 0.67
CA PHE A 55 -10.84 8.34 -0.31
C PHE A 55 -10.36 6.99 0.21
N LEU A 56 -9.11 6.93 0.69
CA LEU A 56 -8.54 5.71 1.25
C LEU A 56 -9.26 5.29 2.54
N SER A 57 -9.63 6.24 3.39
CA SER A 57 -10.45 5.97 4.59
C SER A 57 -11.79 5.35 4.22
N GLN A 58 -12.48 5.87 3.21
CA GLN A 58 -13.75 5.33 2.75
C GLN A 58 -13.61 3.92 2.16
N GLU A 59 -12.51 3.62 1.46
CA GLU A 59 -12.23 2.28 0.96
C GLU A 59 -11.97 1.28 2.09
N ALA A 60 -11.18 1.65 3.09
CA ALA A 60 -10.98 0.82 4.30
C ALA A 60 -12.30 0.54 5.03
N LYS A 61 -13.15 1.57 5.17
CA LYS A 61 -14.50 1.44 5.75
C LYS A 61 -15.39 0.51 4.93
N ALA A 62 -15.31 0.58 3.59
CA ALA A 62 -16.09 -0.28 2.69
C ALA A 62 -15.67 -1.75 2.83
N ILE A 63 -14.36 -2.04 2.87
CA ILE A 63 -13.84 -3.39 3.13
C ILE A 63 -14.34 -3.91 4.47
N ARG A 64 -14.28 -3.09 5.53
CA ARG A 64 -14.76 -3.47 6.86
C ARG A 64 -16.26 -3.75 6.87
N HIS A 65 -17.05 -2.95 6.18
CA HIS A 65 -18.49 -3.15 6.07
C HIS A 65 -18.83 -4.45 5.33
N GLU A 66 -18.12 -4.74 4.25
CA GLU A 66 -18.31 -5.98 3.48
C GLU A 66 -17.93 -7.23 4.30
N LEU A 67 -16.81 -7.18 5.04
CA LEU A 67 -16.47 -8.22 6.01
C LEU A 67 -17.61 -8.44 7.02
N ALA A 68 -18.18 -7.36 7.58
CA ALA A 68 -19.29 -7.45 8.52
C ALA A 68 -20.55 -8.10 7.90
N ILE A 69 -20.88 -7.77 6.65
CA ILE A 69 -21.99 -8.40 5.91
C ILE A 69 -21.73 -9.89 5.68
N ILE A 70 -20.53 -10.27 5.26
CA ILE A 70 -20.19 -11.68 5.06
C ILE A 70 -20.34 -12.42 6.39
N PHE A 71 -19.79 -11.86 7.48
CA PHE A 71 -19.81 -12.47 8.80
C PHE A 71 -21.19 -12.50 9.48
N SER A 72 -22.19 -11.78 8.97
CA SER A 72 -23.57 -11.84 9.47
C SER A 72 -24.38 -12.98 8.84
N ARG A 73 -23.88 -13.65 7.80
CA ARG A 73 -24.57 -14.77 7.16
C ARG A 73 -24.82 -15.92 8.13
N GLU A 74 -25.96 -16.59 7.98
CA GLU A 74 -26.37 -17.70 8.86
C GLU A 74 -25.43 -18.92 8.75
N ASP A 75 -24.97 -19.23 7.54
CA ASP A 75 -24.05 -20.33 7.27
C ASP A 75 -22.68 -20.17 7.94
N LEU A 76 -22.30 -18.95 8.31
CA LEU A 76 -21.07 -18.66 9.06
C LEU A 76 -21.25 -18.64 10.57
N GLN A 77 -22.47 -18.75 11.11
CA GLN A 77 -22.73 -18.65 12.57
C GLN A 77 -22.11 -19.81 13.37
N ALA A 78 -21.82 -20.94 12.73
CA ALA A 78 -21.14 -22.07 13.35
C ALA A 78 -19.78 -21.67 13.96
N ARG A 79 -19.07 -20.71 13.36
CA ARG A 79 -17.80 -20.19 13.86
C ARG A 79 -17.90 -19.60 15.27
N ILE A 80 -19.02 -18.96 15.59
CA ILE A 80 -19.26 -18.34 16.91
C ILE A 80 -19.66 -19.42 17.91
N ARG A 81 -20.53 -20.36 17.49
CA ARG A 81 -20.98 -21.46 18.37
C ARG A 81 -19.85 -22.38 18.81
N LEU A 82 -18.87 -22.58 17.92
CA LEU A 82 -17.72 -23.46 18.16
C LEU A 82 -16.50 -22.73 18.72
N ARG A 83 -16.64 -21.45 19.11
CA ARG A 83 -15.56 -20.67 19.73
C ARG A 83 -15.19 -21.28 21.08
N ASP A 84 -13.92 -21.62 21.25
CA ASP A 84 -13.38 -22.15 22.51
C ASP A 84 -12.08 -21.44 22.90
N VAL A 85 -12.22 -20.31 23.60
CA VAL A 85 -11.10 -19.48 24.06
C VAL A 85 -10.29 -20.19 25.15
N LEU A 86 -10.93 -21.03 25.98
CA LEU A 86 -10.29 -21.64 27.14
C LEU A 86 -9.36 -22.79 26.75
N ARG A 87 -9.65 -23.48 25.64
CA ARG A 87 -8.86 -24.59 25.12
C ARG A 87 -8.07 -24.23 23.86
N ASP A 88 -7.98 -22.95 23.50
CA ASP A 88 -7.12 -22.49 22.42
C ASP A 88 -5.64 -22.67 22.81
N VAL A 89 -4.92 -23.47 22.04
CA VAL A 89 -3.48 -23.64 22.21
C VAL A 89 -2.75 -22.37 21.74
N GLY A 90 -1.75 -21.93 22.51
CA GLY A 90 -0.90 -20.80 22.14
C GLY A 90 -1.34 -19.42 22.62
N VAL A 91 -2.41 -19.32 23.44
CA VAL A 91 -2.86 -18.04 24.07
C VAL A 91 -1.76 -17.40 24.93
N SER A 92 -0.88 -18.21 25.53
CA SER A 92 0.21 -17.76 26.40
C SER A 92 1.58 -17.67 25.70
N THR A 93 1.65 -17.96 24.39
CA THR A 93 2.94 -18.02 23.69
C THR A 93 3.40 -16.61 23.31
N THR A 94 4.37 -16.08 24.05
CA THR A 94 5.02 -14.81 23.72
C THR A 94 6.12 -15.05 22.70
N VAL A 95 5.87 -14.70 21.44
CA VAL A 95 6.91 -14.68 20.40
C VAL A 95 7.78 -13.42 20.60
N ALA A 96 9.07 -13.52 20.26
CA ALA A 96 10.08 -12.47 20.46
C ALA A 96 9.63 -11.07 19.98
N LYS A 97 10.20 -10.04 20.63
CA LYS A 97 9.89 -8.62 20.45
C LYS A 97 9.68 -8.26 18.97
N THR A 98 8.47 -7.82 18.65
CA THR A 98 8.17 -7.17 17.37
C THR A 98 9.14 -5.98 17.19
N PRO A 99 9.72 -5.78 15.99
CA PRO A 99 10.56 -4.61 15.75
C PRO A 99 9.80 -3.33 16.08
N PRO A 100 10.49 -2.29 16.60
CA PRO A 100 9.84 -1.06 17.02
C PRO A 100 9.14 -0.39 15.83
N ARG A 101 7.89 -0.01 16.03
CA ARG A 101 7.14 0.80 15.05
C ARG A 101 7.40 2.27 15.37
N THR A 102 8.25 2.91 14.56
CA THR A 102 8.67 4.30 14.77
C THR A 102 7.95 5.32 13.88
N GLU A 103 7.24 4.86 12.86
CA GLU A 103 6.66 5.72 11.81
C GLU A 103 5.30 5.18 11.36
N ILE A 104 4.45 6.04 10.83
CA ILE A 104 3.11 5.70 10.32
C ILE A 104 3.18 4.57 9.29
N LYS A 105 4.19 4.60 8.39
CA LYS A 105 4.38 3.57 7.36
C LYS A 105 4.52 2.15 7.94
N HIS A 106 5.15 2.02 9.12
CA HIS A 106 5.31 0.74 9.79
C HIS A 106 3.99 0.20 10.34
N VAL A 107 3.11 1.10 10.80
CA VAL A 107 1.77 0.73 11.30
C VAL A 107 0.89 0.28 10.14
N VAL A 108 0.90 1.02 9.02
CA VAL A 108 0.12 0.66 7.83
C VAL A 108 0.59 -0.69 7.26
N ALA A 109 1.89 -0.86 7.01
CA ALA A 109 2.42 -2.12 6.45
C ALA A 109 2.13 -3.32 7.34
N ALA A 110 2.28 -3.19 8.67
CA ALA A 110 2.00 -4.28 9.59
C ALA A 110 0.51 -4.68 9.63
N ASN A 111 -0.40 -3.70 9.58
CA ASN A 111 -1.84 -3.98 9.61
C ASN A 111 -2.38 -4.43 8.25
N ALA A 112 -1.84 -3.93 7.14
CA ALA A 112 -2.14 -4.46 5.81
C ALA A 112 -1.71 -5.92 5.69
N ALA A 113 -0.47 -6.24 6.07
CA ALA A 113 0.01 -7.63 6.08
C ALA A 113 -0.86 -8.53 6.97
N ARG A 114 -1.23 -8.07 8.18
CA ARG A 114 -2.14 -8.80 9.07
C ARG A 114 -3.51 -9.03 8.45
N ALA A 115 -4.11 -8.00 7.85
CA ALA A 115 -5.40 -8.11 7.18
C ALA A 115 -5.32 -9.11 6.02
N SER A 116 -4.30 -9.02 5.16
CA SER A 116 -4.11 -9.92 4.02
C SER A 116 -3.90 -11.37 4.45
N GLN A 117 -3.06 -11.62 5.46
CA GLN A 117 -2.84 -12.98 5.99
C GLN A 117 -4.11 -13.55 6.60
N SER A 118 -4.83 -12.75 7.39
CA SER A 118 -6.08 -13.18 8.03
C SER A 118 -7.18 -13.46 7.01
N ILE A 119 -7.33 -12.61 5.99
CA ILE A 119 -8.26 -12.84 4.89
C ILE A 119 -7.85 -14.05 4.05
N ARG A 120 -6.55 -14.32 3.88
CA ARG A 120 -6.09 -15.56 3.23
C ARG A 120 -6.51 -16.79 4.01
N SER A 121 -6.39 -16.79 5.34
CA SER A 121 -6.91 -17.88 6.18
C SER A 121 -8.43 -18.05 6.02
N LEU A 122 -9.19 -16.95 5.94
CA LEU A 122 -10.62 -16.99 5.65
C LEU A 122 -10.93 -17.62 4.29
N GLU A 123 -10.22 -17.21 3.24
CA GLU A 123 -10.33 -17.72 1.87
C GLU A 123 -10.10 -19.24 1.80
N GLU A 124 -9.02 -19.73 2.42
CA GLU A 124 -8.68 -21.15 2.39
C GLU A 124 -9.66 -21.99 3.21
N CYS A 125 -10.00 -21.54 4.42
CA CYS A 125 -10.89 -22.27 5.32
C CYS A 125 -12.34 -22.28 4.82
N SER A 126 -12.82 -21.18 4.22
CA SER A 126 -14.18 -21.12 3.68
C SER A 126 -14.38 -22.11 2.54
N ARG A 127 -13.33 -22.47 1.79
CA ARG A 127 -13.43 -23.48 0.72
C ARG A 127 -13.88 -24.85 1.22
N LEU A 128 -13.65 -25.16 2.49
CA LEU A 128 -14.02 -26.44 3.10
C LEU A 128 -15.44 -26.45 3.65
N VAL A 129 -15.88 -25.34 4.26
CA VAL A 129 -17.13 -25.31 5.04
C VAL A 129 -18.21 -24.36 4.51
N VAL A 130 -17.83 -23.28 3.81
CA VAL A 130 -18.76 -22.32 3.18
C VAL A 130 -18.20 -21.83 1.84
N PRO A 131 -18.18 -22.67 0.78
CA PRO A 131 -17.52 -22.31 -0.47
C PRO A 131 -18.09 -21.04 -1.13
N ALA A 132 -19.37 -20.74 -0.87
CA ALA A 132 -20.09 -19.59 -1.42
C ALA A 132 -19.47 -18.21 -1.13
N VAL A 133 -18.66 -18.07 -0.08
CA VAL A 133 -18.02 -16.79 0.29
C VAL A 133 -16.53 -16.71 -0.09
N THR A 134 -15.94 -17.79 -0.59
CA THR A 134 -14.50 -17.89 -0.87
C THR A 134 -14.01 -16.80 -1.83
N THR A 135 -14.74 -16.59 -2.93
CA THR A 135 -14.39 -15.56 -3.92
C THR A 135 -14.46 -14.14 -3.34
N ALA A 136 -15.36 -13.88 -2.39
CA ALA A 136 -15.44 -12.58 -1.74
C ALA A 136 -14.20 -12.30 -0.88
N PHE A 137 -13.70 -13.30 -0.15
CA PHE A 137 -12.45 -13.15 0.61
C PHE A 137 -11.23 -12.95 -0.31
N GLU A 138 -11.18 -13.63 -1.44
CA GLU A 138 -10.14 -13.39 -2.45
C GLU A 138 -10.18 -11.93 -2.94
N GLN A 139 -11.35 -11.42 -3.32
CA GLN A 139 -11.52 -10.03 -3.76
C GLN A 139 -11.13 -9.01 -2.68
N LEU A 140 -11.56 -9.23 -1.43
CA LEU A 140 -11.20 -8.37 -0.30
C LEU A 140 -9.69 -8.35 -0.06
N ARG A 141 -9.00 -9.49 -0.21
CA ARG A 141 -7.55 -9.58 -0.07
C ARG A 141 -6.82 -8.72 -1.11
N TYR A 142 -7.27 -8.75 -2.37
CA TYR A 142 -6.71 -7.89 -3.42
C TYR A 142 -6.97 -6.41 -3.15
N ARG A 143 -8.15 -6.05 -2.66
CA ARG A 143 -8.45 -4.66 -2.25
C ARG A 143 -7.53 -4.17 -1.14
N ILE A 144 -7.17 -5.02 -0.17
CA ILE A 144 -6.16 -4.67 0.84
C ILE A 144 -4.79 -4.39 0.21
N TYR A 145 -4.34 -5.16 -0.78
CA TYR A 145 -3.06 -4.87 -1.46
C TYR A 145 -3.10 -3.54 -2.21
N THR A 146 -4.22 -3.22 -2.86
CA THR A 146 -4.40 -1.94 -3.53
C THR A 146 -4.39 -0.80 -2.52
N LEU A 147 -5.11 -0.95 -1.41
CA LEU A 147 -5.17 0.03 -0.32
C LEU A 147 -3.80 0.26 0.31
N GLU A 148 -3.04 -0.81 0.61
CA GLU A 148 -1.69 -0.75 1.15
C GLU A 148 -0.76 0.01 0.21
N LYS A 149 -0.75 -0.35 -1.08
CA LYS A 149 0.07 0.32 -2.09
C LYS A 149 -0.27 1.81 -2.17
N ALA A 150 -1.55 2.15 -2.20
CA ALA A 150 -2.00 3.54 -2.24
C ALA A 150 -1.56 4.31 -0.99
N ALA A 151 -1.81 3.77 0.20
CA ALA A 151 -1.41 4.39 1.47
C ALA A 151 0.11 4.59 1.57
N MET A 152 0.90 3.59 1.17
CA MET A 152 2.37 3.72 1.12
C MET A 152 2.79 4.84 0.16
N THR A 153 2.17 4.90 -1.01
CA THR A 153 2.47 5.94 -2.01
C THR A 153 2.14 7.32 -1.47
N THR A 154 0.99 7.50 -0.81
CA THR A 154 0.60 8.77 -0.17
C THR A 154 1.63 9.18 0.88
N ILE A 155 1.98 8.28 1.82
CA ILE A 155 2.97 8.57 2.87
C ILE A 155 4.32 8.96 2.28
N ILE A 156 4.80 8.23 1.29
CA ILE A 156 6.08 8.52 0.64
C ILE A 156 6.02 9.88 -0.08
N SER A 157 4.92 10.15 -0.78
CA SER A 157 4.75 11.40 -1.53
C SER A 157 4.67 12.62 -0.61
N GLU A 158 3.89 12.54 0.47
CA GLU A 158 3.83 13.59 1.48
C GLU A 158 5.22 13.88 2.06
N ASN A 159 5.98 12.85 2.44
CA ASN A 159 7.33 13.03 2.97
C ASN A 159 8.30 13.65 1.96
N ARG A 160 8.16 13.30 0.67
CA ARG A 160 8.98 13.91 -0.41
C ARG A 160 8.64 15.38 -0.63
N LEU A 161 7.39 15.76 -0.43
CA LEU A 161 6.88 17.11 -0.71
C LEU A 161 6.76 18.01 0.53
N ALA A 162 6.90 17.47 1.75
CA ALA A 162 6.60 18.15 3.02
C ALA A 162 7.34 19.49 3.20
N ASP A 163 8.60 19.56 2.76
CA ASP A 163 9.42 20.76 2.94
C ASP A 163 9.34 21.74 1.77
N ILE A 164 8.49 21.47 0.77
CA ILE A 164 8.45 22.26 -0.46
C ILE A 164 7.48 23.42 -0.29
N SER A 165 8.04 24.61 -0.11
CA SER A 165 7.30 25.87 0.02
C SER A 165 7.31 26.71 -1.27
N LEU A 166 8.24 26.44 -2.19
CA LEU A 166 8.39 27.20 -3.44
C LEU A 166 8.78 26.27 -4.59
N CYS A 167 7.94 26.24 -5.63
CA CYS A 167 8.24 25.64 -6.92
C CYS A 167 8.50 26.73 -7.96
N VAL A 168 9.68 26.72 -8.57
CA VAL A 168 10.07 27.69 -9.61
C VAL A 168 9.85 27.08 -11.00
N LEU A 169 9.06 27.76 -11.83
CA LEU A 169 8.89 27.42 -13.24
C LEU A 169 10.02 28.05 -14.07
N LEU A 170 10.75 27.23 -14.83
CA LEU A 170 11.83 27.70 -15.69
C LEU A 170 11.55 27.37 -17.16
N ASP A 171 11.67 28.38 -18.02
CA ASP A 171 11.82 28.22 -19.47
C ASP A 171 13.28 27.86 -19.83
N VAL A 172 13.52 27.46 -21.09
CA VAL A 172 14.87 27.13 -21.57
C VAL A 172 15.44 28.17 -22.53
N ASP A 173 14.77 29.30 -22.73
CA ASP A 173 15.05 30.30 -23.76
C ASP A 173 16.19 31.24 -23.34
N ARG A 174 17.31 30.64 -22.96
CA ARG A 174 18.51 31.36 -22.47
C ARG A 174 19.78 30.66 -22.94
N PRO A 175 20.88 31.41 -23.16
CA PRO A 175 22.19 30.82 -23.40
C PRO A 175 22.60 29.79 -22.34
N LYS A 176 23.43 28.83 -22.72
CA LYS A 176 23.74 27.68 -21.85
C LYS A 176 24.36 28.09 -20.52
N THR A 177 25.27 29.04 -20.57
CA THR A 177 25.97 29.61 -19.42
C THR A 177 25.02 30.33 -18.48
N GLU A 178 24.18 31.23 -19.00
CA GLU A 178 23.21 32.00 -18.21
C GLU A 178 22.21 31.11 -17.48
N PHE A 179 21.68 30.09 -18.17
CA PHE A 179 20.78 29.12 -17.56
C PHE A 179 21.44 28.36 -16.41
N LYS A 180 22.69 27.90 -16.57
CA LYS A 180 23.44 27.22 -15.50
C LYS A 180 23.66 28.13 -14.29
N THR A 181 23.99 29.40 -14.54
CA THR A 181 24.16 30.40 -13.49
C THR A 181 22.85 30.63 -12.74
N LEU A 182 21.73 30.79 -13.46
CA LEU A 182 20.40 30.97 -12.87
C LEU A 182 20.02 29.78 -11.98
N VAL A 183 20.19 28.55 -12.46
CA VAL A 183 19.92 27.34 -11.65
C VAL A 183 20.76 27.34 -10.38
N GLY A 184 22.05 27.67 -10.48
CA GLY A 184 22.93 27.77 -9.31
C GLY A 184 22.46 28.82 -8.30
N GLN A 185 22.00 29.98 -8.77
CA GLN A 185 21.45 31.04 -7.92
C GLN A 185 20.15 30.61 -7.23
N LEU A 186 19.26 29.91 -7.93
CA LEU A 186 18.02 29.38 -7.36
C LEU A 186 18.29 28.37 -6.25
N LEU A 187 19.22 27.43 -6.49
CA LEU A 187 19.63 26.44 -5.49
C LEU A 187 20.26 27.14 -4.27
N ALA A 188 21.15 28.11 -4.49
CA ALA A 188 21.77 28.89 -3.41
C ALA A 188 20.76 29.74 -2.61
N ALA A 189 19.67 30.17 -3.25
CA ALA A 189 18.57 30.87 -2.60
C ALA A 189 17.61 29.94 -1.82
N GLY A 190 17.85 28.63 -1.84
CA GLY A 190 17.03 27.65 -1.11
C GLY A 190 15.82 27.12 -1.88
N VAL A 191 15.75 27.30 -3.21
CA VAL A 191 14.71 26.69 -4.02
C VAL A 191 14.86 25.16 -3.98
N ASN A 192 13.80 24.48 -3.57
CA ASN A 192 13.78 23.03 -3.37
C ASN A 192 12.88 22.28 -4.36
N MET A 193 12.19 22.98 -5.26
CA MET A 193 11.54 22.40 -6.43
C MET A 193 11.68 23.31 -7.65
N ILE A 194 12.10 22.72 -8.77
CA ILE A 194 12.20 23.38 -10.07
C ILE A 194 11.41 22.55 -11.08
N GLN A 195 10.51 23.20 -11.81
CA GLN A 195 9.77 22.61 -12.90
C GLN A 195 10.20 23.25 -14.22
N LEU A 196 10.77 22.43 -15.12
CA LEU A 196 11.09 22.86 -16.47
C LEU A 196 9.81 22.89 -17.31
N ARG A 197 9.43 24.08 -17.78
CA ARG A 197 8.20 24.32 -18.53
C ARG A 197 8.48 25.22 -19.72
N ASP A 198 8.72 24.60 -20.86
CA ASP A 198 8.84 25.29 -22.14
C ASP A 198 8.08 24.55 -23.23
N LYS A 199 7.02 25.19 -23.76
CA LYS A 199 6.15 24.61 -24.79
C LYS A 199 6.73 24.71 -26.21
N LYS A 200 7.77 25.52 -26.41
CA LYS A 200 8.37 25.80 -27.72
C LYS A 200 9.70 25.09 -27.93
N ALA A 201 10.34 24.68 -26.84
CA ALA A 201 11.62 23.97 -26.89
C ALA A 201 11.52 22.61 -27.58
N ASN A 202 12.54 22.29 -28.37
CA ASN A 202 12.67 20.95 -28.92
C ASN A 202 13.10 19.95 -27.83
N THR A 203 12.81 18.67 -28.06
CA THR A 203 13.10 17.57 -27.12
C THR A 203 14.58 17.51 -26.70
N SER A 204 15.50 17.74 -27.64
CA SER A 204 16.95 17.67 -27.36
C SER A 204 17.38 18.72 -26.34
N LEU A 205 16.92 19.96 -26.54
CA LEU A 205 17.19 21.07 -25.63
C LEU A 205 16.54 20.83 -24.25
N LEU A 206 15.29 20.36 -24.21
CA LEU A 206 14.63 20.01 -22.93
C LEU A 206 15.42 18.93 -22.16
N CYS A 207 15.89 17.88 -22.85
CA CYS A 207 16.73 16.85 -22.26
C CYS A 207 18.04 17.41 -21.70
N GLU A 208 18.74 18.24 -22.48
CA GLU A 208 20.01 18.86 -22.05
C GLU A 208 19.82 19.73 -20.81
N ARG A 209 18.75 20.52 -20.78
CA ARG A 209 18.43 21.47 -19.71
C ARG A 209 17.99 20.75 -18.45
N THR A 210 17.15 19.74 -18.58
CA THR A 210 16.75 18.88 -17.46
C THR A 210 17.96 18.21 -16.84
N LYS A 211 18.86 17.61 -17.65
CA LYS A 211 20.11 17.00 -17.15
C LYS A 211 20.98 18.01 -16.40
N THR A 212 21.05 19.24 -16.91
CA THR A 212 21.80 20.32 -16.27
C THR A 212 21.25 20.62 -14.87
N ILE A 213 19.92 20.81 -14.74
CA ILE A 213 19.28 21.09 -13.44
C ILE A 213 19.50 19.91 -12.49
N THR A 214 19.20 18.68 -12.94
CA THR A 214 19.34 17.47 -12.12
C THR A 214 20.76 17.29 -11.60
N GLN A 215 21.78 17.53 -12.44
CA GLN A 215 23.18 17.44 -12.02
C GLN A 215 23.54 18.52 -11.00
N GLN A 216 23.17 19.78 -11.22
CA GLN A 216 23.46 20.86 -10.28
C GLN A 216 22.74 20.65 -8.94
N ALA A 217 21.48 20.20 -8.96
CA ALA A 217 20.72 19.89 -7.75
C ALA A 217 21.39 18.78 -6.92
N ARG A 218 21.90 17.71 -7.56
CA ARG A 218 22.65 16.64 -6.89
C ARG A 218 23.94 17.16 -6.26
N GLN A 219 24.75 17.87 -7.04
CA GLN A 219 26.03 18.43 -6.57
C GLN A 219 25.84 19.41 -5.40
N TYR A 220 24.79 20.24 -5.45
CA TYR A 220 24.48 21.17 -4.37
C TYR A 220 24.03 20.46 -3.09
N ALA A 221 23.22 19.41 -3.21
CA ALA A 221 22.81 18.60 -2.06
C ALA A 221 24.01 17.91 -1.39
N GLU A 222 24.93 17.34 -2.19
CA GLU A 222 26.15 16.70 -1.72
C GLU A 222 27.08 17.69 -1.00
N SER A 223 27.20 18.93 -1.49
CA SER A 223 28.07 19.93 -0.87
C SER A 223 27.49 20.58 0.39
N THR A 224 26.18 20.57 0.56
CA THR A 224 25.48 21.21 1.69
C THR A 224 24.97 20.23 2.74
N THR A 225 25.10 18.91 2.51
CA THR A 225 24.41 17.87 3.28
C THR A 225 22.89 18.11 3.36
N GLY A 226 22.34 18.83 2.38
CA GLY A 226 20.94 19.25 2.33
C GLY A 226 20.08 18.26 1.57
N LYS A 227 18.75 18.44 1.67
CA LYS A 227 17.82 17.73 0.77
C LYS A 227 18.04 18.21 -0.66
N ARG A 228 18.00 17.27 -1.60
CA ARG A 228 18.13 17.58 -3.02
C ARG A 228 16.89 18.30 -3.55
N CYS A 229 17.10 19.38 -4.32
CA CYS A 229 16.03 20.03 -5.07
C CYS A 229 15.35 19.04 -6.02
N ILE A 230 14.02 18.99 -5.95
CA ILE A 230 13.17 18.18 -6.84
C ILE A 230 13.14 18.82 -8.21
N VAL A 231 13.31 18.02 -9.26
CA VAL A 231 13.28 18.48 -10.65
C VAL A 231 12.12 17.82 -11.37
N LEU A 232 11.17 18.62 -11.84
CA LEU A 232 10.01 18.15 -12.61
C LEU A 232 10.13 18.60 -14.06
N VAL A 233 9.62 17.78 -14.99
CA VAL A 233 9.44 18.18 -16.39
C VAL A 233 7.95 18.31 -16.68
N ASN A 234 7.54 19.42 -17.27
CA ASN A 234 6.14 19.59 -17.67
C ASN A 234 5.81 18.74 -18.90
N ASP A 235 4.70 18.00 -18.88
CA ASP A 235 4.06 17.24 -19.97
C ASP A 235 4.90 16.04 -20.51
N ARG A 236 6.21 16.22 -20.65
CA ARG A 236 7.13 15.29 -21.31
C ARG A 236 7.69 14.23 -20.36
N ALA A 237 6.90 13.19 -20.12
CA ALA A 237 7.32 12.03 -19.32
C ALA A 237 8.54 11.30 -19.89
N ASP A 238 8.67 11.24 -21.22
CA ASP A 238 9.81 10.68 -21.92
C ASP A 238 11.12 11.45 -21.61
N VAL A 239 11.06 12.78 -21.61
CA VAL A 239 12.19 13.65 -21.26
C VAL A 239 12.56 13.48 -19.79
N ALA A 240 11.56 13.44 -18.88
CA ALA A 240 11.79 13.25 -17.46
C ALA A 240 12.58 11.96 -17.17
N VAL A 241 12.17 10.84 -17.78
CA VAL A 241 12.86 9.56 -17.65
C VAL A 241 14.26 9.62 -18.26
N ALA A 242 14.38 10.09 -19.51
CA ALA A 242 15.66 10.14 -20.21
C ALA A 242 16.71 11.06 -19.54
N ALA A 243 16.25 12.07 -18.80
CA ALA A 243 17.09 13.02 -18.08
C ALA A 243 17.23 12.74 -16.57
N ASN A 244 16.64 11.65 -16.06
CA ASN A 244 16.59 11.31 -14.64
C ASN A 244 16.03 12.44 -13.76
N ALA A 245 14.98 13.10 -14.22
CA ALA A 245 14.18 14.00 -13.40
C ALA A 245 13.44 13.22 -12.30
N ASP A 246 12.90 13.93 -11.32
CA ASP A 246 12.18 13.34 -10.20
C ASP A 246 10.72 13.02 -10.50
N GLY A 247 10.14 13.73 -11.47
CA GLY A 247 8.72 13.69 -11.72
C GLY A 247 8.29 14.40 -12.99
N VAL A 248 6.99 14.28 -13.26
CA VAL A 248 6.33 14.88 -14.42
C VAL A 248 5.13 15.65 -13.94
N HIS A 249 5.04 16.93 -14.32
CA HIS A 249 3.83 17.70 -14.09
C HIS A 249 2.90 17.55 -15.30
N LEU A 250 1.69 17.05 -15.08
CA LEU A 250 0.68 16.80 -16.11
C LEU A 250 -0.55 17.68 -15.85
N GLY A 251 -0.95 18.47 -16.84
CA GLY A 251 -2.21 19.19 -16.88
C GLY A 251 -3.38 18.31 -17.35
N GLU A 252 -4.58 18.90 -17.38
CA GLU A 252 -5.83 18.20 -17.72
C GLU A 252 -5.82 17.59 -19.14
N THR A 253 -5.18 18.25 -20.09
CA THR A 253 -5.11 17.83 -21.50
C THR A 253 -3.85 17.04 -21.84
N ASP A 254 -2.95 16.83 -20.88
CA ASP A 254 -1.68 16.15 -21.08
C ASP A 254 -1.88 14.63 -21.06
N LEU A 255 -0.80 13.85 -21.16
CA LEU A 255 -0.87 12.39 -21.07
C LEU A 255 -1.56 11.96 -19.76
N PRO A 256 -2.66 11.19 -19.80
CA PRO A 256 -3.34 10.74 -18.60
C PRO A 256 -2.39 10.01 -17.64
N VAL A 257 -2.56 10.23 -16.33
CA VAL A 257 -1.66 9.71 -15.28
C VAL A 257 -1.42 8.20 -15.41
N ASN A 258 -2.46 7.42 -15.69
CA ASN A 258 -2.34 5.97 -15.88
C ASN A 258 -1.42 5.56 -17.04
N LEU A 259 -1.35 6.36 -18.11
CA LEU A 259 -0.44 6.15 -19.23
C LEU A 259 0.96 6.70 -18.94
N ALA A 260 1.06 7.86 -18.28
CA ALA A 260 2.35 8.41 -17.85
C ALA A 260 3.09 7.42 -16.92
N ARG A 261 2.37 6.79 -15.98
CA ARG A 261 2.91 5.75 -15.08
C ARG A 261 3.46 4.52 -15.82
N LYS A 262 3.00 4.22 -17.05
CA LYS A 262 3.60 3.16 -17.89
C LYS A 262 4.94 3.57 -18.47
N VAL A 263 5.19 4.87 -18.64
CA VAL A 263 6.44 5.43 -19.16
C VAL A 263 7.46 5.61 -18.04
N CYS A 264 7.07 6.30 -16.97
CA CYS A 264 7.99 6.69 -15.90
C CYS A 264 7.97 5.76 -14.67
N GLY A 265 6.99 4.87 -14.55
CA GLY A 265 6.82 4.02 -13.38
C GLY A 265 6.13 4.73 -12.21
N HIS A 266 6.02 4.02 -11.09
CA HIS A 266 5.28 4.48 -9.91
C HIS A 266 6.12 5.31 -8.94
N GLU A 267 7.46 5.32 -9.12
CA GLU A 267 8.41 6.03 -8.24
C GLU A 267 8.58 7.52 -8.61
N PHE A 268 8.17 7.92 -9.81
CA PHE A 268 8.19 9.32 -10.22
C PHE A 268 7.16 10.12 -9.42
N ILE A 269 7.44 11.40 -9.19
CA ILE A 269 6.43 12.35 -8.71
C ILE A 269 5.45 12.59 -9.85
#